data_AF-A0A3D1PID3-F1
#
_entry.id   AF-A0A3D1PID3-F1
#
_cell.length_a   1.000
_cell.length_b   1.000
_cell.length_c   1.000
_cell.angle_alpha   90.00
_cell.angle_beta   90.00
_cell.angle_gamma   90.00
#
_symmetry.space_group_name_H-M   'P 1'
#
loop_
_entity.id
_entity.type
_entity.pdbx_description
1 polymer ?
#
loop_
_entity_poly.entity_id
_entity_poly.type
_entity_poly.pdbx_seq_one_letter_code
_entity_poly.pdbx_strand_id
1 'polypeptide(L)'
;KPKGVAIEHHSTVALINWAKTLFSPADLAGVLAATSICFDLSVFEIFVTLSYGGTVILAENALSLQALKAAEKVTLINTVPSAIAILLRDQTIPTSVRT
;
A
#
# COMPACT_ATOMS: atom_id res chain seq x y z
N LYS A 1 -11.20 21.30 17.77
CA LYS A 1 -12.33 20.35 17.57
C LYS A 1 -12.05 19.55 16.29
N PRO A 2 -12.06 18.21 16.30
CA PRO A 2 -11.82 17.40 15.11
C PRO A 2 -12.96 17.55 14.09
N LYS A 3 -12.65 17.40 12.79
CA LYS A 3 -13.63 17.38 11.70
C LYS A 3 -13.66 15.98 11.10
N GLY A 4 -14.83 15.34 11.09
CA GLY A 4 -15.03 14.10 10.34
C GLY A 4 -15.22 14.41 8.85
N VAL A 5 -14.51 13.69 7.99
CA VAL A 5 -14.67 13.78 6.53
C VAL A 5 -15.50 12.59 6.08
N ALA A 6 -16.72 12.85 5.59
CA ALA A 6 -17.58 11.82 5.02
C ALA A 6 -17.18 11.59 3.56
N ILE A 7 -16.93 10.32 3.20
CA ILE A 7 -16.61 9.90 1.83
C ILE A 7 -17.65 8.88 1.38
N GLU A 8 -18.22 9.09 0.21
CA GLU A 8 -19.20 8.18 -0.37
C GLU A 8 -18.52 7.01 -1.11
N HIS A 9 -19.18 5.85 -1.13
CA HIS A 9 -18.64 4.64 -1.78
C HIS A 9 -18.21 4.86 -3.25
N HIS A 10 -18.99 5.62 -4.03
CA HIS A 10 -18.66 5.90 -5.43
C HIS A 10 -17.31 6.61 -5.61
N SER A 11 -16.86 7.40 -4.62
CA SER A 11 -15.57 8.10 -4.64
C SER A 11 -14.42 7.10 -4.44
N THR A 12 -14.60 6.14 -3.54
CA THR A 12 -13.65 5.03 -3.37
C THR A 12 -13.60 4.13 -4.61
N VAL A 13 -14.74 3.83 -5.22
CA VAL A 13 -14.79 3.07 -6.48
C VAL A 13 -14.10 3.82 -7.62
N ALA A 14 -14.25 5.15 -7.69
CA ALA A 14 -13.53 5.98 -8.65
C ALA A 14 -12.01 5.90 -8.45
N LEU A 15 -11.52 5.94 -7.21
CA LEU A 15 -10.10 5.73 -6.88
C LEU A 15 -9.61 4.36 -7.35
N ILE A 16 -10.38 3.29 -7.08
CA ILE A 16 -10.03 1.93 -7.48
C ILE A 16 -9.93 1.81 -9.01
N ASN A 17 -10.91 2.37 -9.74
CA ASN A 17 -10.89 2.36 -11.21
C ASN A 17 -9.73 3.17 -11.78
N TRP A 18 -9.42 4.32 -11.19
CA TRP A 18 -8.26 5.12 -11.58
C TRP A 18 -6.95 4.34 -11.37
N ALA A 19 -6.79 3.64 -10.24
CA ALA A 19 -5.57 2.91 -9.94
C ALA A 19 -5.23 1.87 -11.03
N LYS A 20 -6.23 1.22 -11.63
CA LYS A 20 -6.03 0.29 -12.76
C LYS A 20 -5.40 0.92 -14.00
N THR A 21 -5.56 2.24 -14.17
CA THR A 21 -4.99 2.96 -15.32
C THR A 21 -3.49 3.23 -15.16
N LEU A 22 -2.97 3.13 -13.93
CA LEU A 22 -1.58 3.42 -13.61
C LEU A 22 -0.78 2.18 -13.17
N PHE A 23 -1.41 1.29 -12.40
CA PHE A 23 -0.74 0.11 -11.85
C PHE A 23 -1.11 -1.14 -12.63
N SER A 24 -0.09 -1.87 -13.08
CA SER A 24 -0.28 -3.16 -13.72
C SER A 24 -0.68 -4.24 -12.70
N PRO A 25 -1.24 -5.37 -13.15
CA PRO A 25 -1.48 -6.51 -12.26
C PRO A 25 -0.22 -7.01 -11.54
N ALA A 26 0.96 -6.84 -12.14
CA ALA A 26 2.22 -7.22 -11.52
C ALA A 26 2.62 -6.27 -10.38
N ASP A 27 2.32 -4.98 -10.49
CA ASP A 27 2.59 -3.99 -9.44
C ASP A 27 1.69 -4.26 -8.23
N LEU A 28 0.42 -4.63 -8.49
CA LEU A 28 -0.58 -4.93 -7.46
C LEU A 28 -0.52 -6.38 -6.93
N ALA A 29 0.43 -7.20 -7.38
CA ALA A 29 0.48 -8.62 -7.03
C ALA A 29 0.65 -8.86 -5.51
N GLY A 30 1.45 -8.02 -4.84
CA GLY A 30 1.61 -8.01 -3.39
C GLY A 30 1.82 -6.59 -2.85
N VAL A 31 0.76 -5.98 -2.31
CA VAL A 31 0.84 -4.60 -1.80
C VAL A 31 1.05 -4.64 -0.29
N LEU A 32 2.04 -3.87 0.18
CA LEU A 32 2.28 -3.69 1.60
C LEU A 32 1.16 -2.82 2.20
N ALA A 33 0.36 -3.40 3.09
CA ALA A 33 -0.61 -2.68 3.91
C ALA A 33 0.00 -2.42 5.29
N ALA A 34 0.60 -1.25 5.42
CA ALA A 34 1.33 -0.81 6.60
C ALA A 34 0.78 0.50 7.16
N THR A 35 -0.13 1.16 6.43
CA THR A 35 -0.76 2.40 6.88
C THR A 35 -1.93 2.07 7.80
N SER A 36 -2.02 2.81 8.92
CA SER A 36 -3.16 2.69 9.83
C SER A 36 -4.49 2.92 9.11
N ILE A 37 -5.51 2.13 9.46
CA ILE A 37 -6.87 2.28 8.93
C ILE A 37 -7.53 3.62 9.31
N CYS A 38 -6.93 4.36 10.24
CA CYS A 38 -7.34 5.72 10.58
C CYS A 38 -6.82 6.78 9.57
N PHE A 39 -5.98 6.38 8.61
CA PHE A 39 -5.56 7.20 7.47
C PHE A 39 -6.20 6.67 6.18
N ASP A 40 -6.62 7.59 5.31
CA ASP A 40 -7.33 7.30 4.06
C ASP A 40 -6.50 6.46 3.06
N LEU A 41 -5.18 6.59 3.08
CA LEU A 41 -4.27 5.79 2.24
C LEU A 41 -4.47 4.27 2.41
N SER A 42 -4.89 3.80 3.59
CA SER A 42 -5.21 2.39 3.83
C SER A 42 -6.30 1.85 2.89
N VAL A 43 -7.19 2.72 2.40
CA VAL A 43 -8.21 2.36 1.41
C VAL A 43 -7.57 1.90 0.10
N PHE A 44 -6.49 2.58 -0.33
CA PHE A 44 -5.73 2.16 -1.50
C PHE A 44 -5.06 0.81 -1.26
N GLU A 45 -4.28 0.69 -0.18
CA GLU A 45 -3.49 -0.51 0.14
C GLU A 45 -4.35 -1.78 0.20
N ILE A 46 -5.58 -1.66 0.71
CA ILE A 46 -6.50 -2.79 0.88
C ILE A 46 -7.37 -2.99 -0.34
N PHE A 47 -8.16 -1.99 -0.74
CA PHE A 47 -9.25 -2.21 -1.70
C PHE A 47 -8.79 -2.20 -3.15
N VAL A 48 -7.75 -1.43 -3.53
CA VAL A 48 -7.19 -1.52 -4.89
C VAL A 48 -6.63 -2.92 -5.10
N THR A 49 -5.81 -3.39 -4.17
CA THR A 49 -5.17 -4.70 -4.20
C THR A 49 -6.18 -5.83 -4.34
N LEU A 50 -7.20 -5.88 -3.47
CA LEU A 50 -8.19 -6.95 -3.49
C LEU A 50 -9.13 -6.88 -4.70
N SER A 51 -9.43 -5.68 -5.21
CA SER A 51 -10.29 -5.52 -6.39
C SER A 51 -9.65 -6.06 -7.68
N TYR A 52 -8.33 -6.21 -7.71
CA TYR A 52 -7.58 -6.69 -8.88
C TYR A 52 -6.89 -8.03 -8.66
N GLY A 53 -7.28 -8.78 -7.63
CA GLY A 53 -6.79 -10.14 -7.37
C GLY A 53 -5.38 -10.21 -6.76
N GLY A 54 -4.87 -9.08 -6.26
CA GLY A 54 -3.60 -9.00 -5.56
C GLY A 54 -3.67 -9.54 -4.13
N THR A 55 -2.51 -9.61 -3.48
CA THR A 55 -2.38 -10.01 -2.08
C THR A 55 -2.08 -8.80 -1.20
N VAL A 56 -2.86 -8.61 -0.13
CA VAL A 56 -2.57 -7.63 0.92
C VAL A 56 -1.57 -8.23 1.89
N ILE A 57 -0.39 -7.61 2.02
CA ILE A 57 0.68 -8.03 2.93
C ILE A 57 0.65 -7.11 4.13
N LEU A 58 0.08 -7.58 5.24
CA LEU A 58 -0.08 -6.79 6.46
C LEU A 58 1.25 -6.63 7.20
N ALA A 59 1.51 -5.41 7.65
CA ALA A 59 2.64 -5.07 8.53
C ALA A 59 2.16 -4.16 9.67
N GLU A 60 2.86 -4.18 10.80
CA GLU A 60 2.59 -3.23 11.88
C GLU A 60 2.85 -1.77 11.43
N ASN A 61 3.90 -1.58 10.64
CA ASN A 61 4.26 -0.33 9.99
C ASN A 61 5.26 -0.61 8.85
N ALA A 62 5.56 0.40 8.03
CA ALA A 62 6.42 0.24 6.86
C ALA A 62 7.84 -0.22 7.20
N LEU A 63 8.36 0.16 8.38
CA LEU A 63 9.71 -0.21 8.83
C LEU A 63 9.80 -1.67 9.28
N SER A 64 8.65 -2.31 9.54
CA SER A 64 8.58 -3.73 9.91
C SER A 64 8.68 -4.68 8.70
N LEU A 65 8.77 -4.14 7.47
CA LEU A 65 8.76 -4.89 6.22
C LEU A 65 9.76 -6.05 6.20
N GLN A 66 11.00 -5.84 6.62
CA GLN A 66 12.05 -6.87 6.59
C GLN A 66 11.80 -8.05 7.52
N ALA A 67 11.08 -7.83 8.61
CA ALA A 67 10.76 -8.87 9.57
C ALA A 67 9.63 -9.79 9.08
N LEU A 68 8.94 -9.41 7.99
CA LEU A 68 7.85 -10.20 7.44
C LEU A 68 8.38 -11.42 6.71
N LYS A 69 7.81 -12.59 7.00
CA LYS A 69 8.06 -13.82 6.23
C LYS A 69 7.69 -13.69 4.74
N ALA A 70 6.81 -12.75 4.41
CA ALA A 70 6.35 -12.47 3.06
C ALA A 70 7.00 -11.23 2.43
N ALA A 71 8.10 -10.70 2.98
CA ALA A 71 8.75 -9.49 2.48
C ALA A 71 9.05 -9.54 0.97
N GLU A 72 9.60 -10.67 0.49
CA GLU A 72 9.91 -10.90 -0.94
C GLU A 72 8.69 -11.00 -1.85
N LYS A 73 7.46 -11.01 -1.30
CA LYS A 73 6.23 -10.96 -2.08
C LYS A 73 5.73 -9.54 -2.28
N VAL A 74 6.33 -8.54 -1.63
CA VAL A 74 5.91 -7.15 -1.75
C VAL A 74 6.40 -6.59 -3.09
N THR A 75 5.46 -6.22 -3.95
CA THR A 75 5.70 -5.61 -5.26
C THR A 75 5.46 -4.10 -5.27
N LEU A 76 4.64 -3.59 -4.34
CA LEU A 76 4.33 -2.17 -4.22
C LEU A 76 4.34 -1.71 -2.75
N ILE A 77 5.02 -0.59 -2.52
CA ILE A 77 5.03 0.14 -1.24
C ILE A 77 4.42 1.51 -1.50
N ASN A 78 3.32 1.82 -0.81
CA ASN A 78 2.71 3.14 -0.83
C ASN A 78 2.81 3.73 0.58
N THR A 79 3.73 4.66 0.80
CA THR A 79 4.03 5.16 2.16
C THR A 79 4.46 6.61 2.12
N VAL A 80 4.57 7.22 3.30
CA VAL A 80 5.00 8.60 3.46
C VAL A 80 6.51 8.78 3.17
N PRO A 81 6.96 9.97 2.74
CA PRO A 81 8.36 10.23 2.41
C PRO A 81 9.35 9.88 3.53
N SER A 82 8.99 10.11 4.80
CA SER A 82 9.84 9.81 5.93
C SER A 82 10.11 8.31 6.10
N ALA A 83 9.11 7.46 5.86
CA ALA A 83 9.24 6.02 5.98
C ALA A 83 10.07 5.44 4.83
N ILE A 84 9.80 5.84 3.58
CA ILE A 84 10.56 5.34 2.43
C ILE A 84 12.03 5.79 2.47
N ALA A 85 12.32 6.99 3.00
CA ALA A 85 13.68 7.47 3.17
C ALA A 85 14.49 6.58 4.14
N ILE A 86 13.87 6.09 5.22
CA ILE A 86 14.52 5.16 6.16
C ILE A 86 14.75 3.81 5.46
N LEU A 87 13.74 3.28 4.76
CA LEU A 87 13.88 2.00 4.06
C LEU A 87 15.00 2.03 3.01
N LEU A 88 15.12 3.14 2.27
CA LEU A 88 16.19 3.39 1.31
C LEU A 88 17.55 3.49 1.98
N ARG A 89 17.66 4.25 3.07
CA ARG A 89 18.90 4.43 3.83
C ARG A 89 19.43 3.09 4.35
N ASP A 90 18.53 2.26 4.88
CA ASP A 90 18.90 0.98 5.49
C ASP A 90 19.07 -0.13 4.44
N GLN A 91 18.70 0.11 3.18
CA GLN A 91 18.72 -0.85 2.06
C GLN A 91 17.79 -2.05 2.26
N THR A 92 16.56 -1.76 2.63
CA THR A 92 15.62 -2.76 3.17
C THR A 92 14.38 -2.97 2.32
N ILE A 93 14.39 -2.37 1.14
CA ILE A 93 13.37 -2.54 0.12
C ILE A 93 13.66 -3.85 -0.62
N PRO A 94 12.72 -4.82 -0.64
CA PRO A 94 12.87 -6.06 -1.39
C PRO A 94 13.07 -5.80 -2.88
N THR A 95 13.83 -6.67 -3.55
CA THR A 95 14.08 -6.56 -5.00
C THR A 95 12.82 -6.76 -5.86
N SER A 96 11.77 -7.32 -5.27
CA SER A 96 10.46 -7.48 -5.88
C SER A 96 9.68 -6.16 -6.05
N VAL A 97 10.06 -5.10 -5.31
CA VAL A 97 9.39 -3.79 -5.36
C VAL A 97 9.72 -3.08 -6.67
N ARG A 98 8.69 -2.60 -7.36
CA ARG A 98 8.80 -1.93 -8.67
C ARG A 98 8.63 -0.42 -8.52
N THR A 99 9.39 0.34 -9.31
CA THR A 99 9.33 1.81 -9.42
C THR A 99 8.90 2.25 -10.80
#